data_AF-A0A927GAN1-F1
#
_entry.id   AF-A0A927GAN1-F1
#
_cell.length_a   1.000
_cell.length_b   1.000
_cell.length_c   1.000
_cell.angle_alpha   90.00
_cell.angle_beta   90.00
_cell.angle_gamma   90.00
#
_symmetry.space_group_name_H-M   'P 1'
#
loop_
_entity.id
_entity.type
_entity.pdbx_description
1 polymer ?
#
loop_
_entity_poly.entity_id
_entity_poly.type
_entity_poly.pdbx_seq_one_letter_code
_entity_poly.pdbx_strand_id
1 'polypeptide(L)'
;MTPDEERTLREAHQHGSQFQFRNRCLCILLSHQQQSVSWLKDHFQVSRLTIYNWLDAWEQQGLRGLYNQPGQGRKPILTLADEPLINQQVSAHAQQLKRPDKLCAKN
;
A
#
# COMPACT_ATOMS: atom_id res chain seq x y z
N MET A 1 -11.93 -8.37 -20.98
CA MET A 1 -10.59 -7.77 -21.14
C MET A 1 -10.27 -7.75 -22.62
N THR A 2 -9.78 -6.64 -23.14
CA THR A 2 -9.32 -6.55 -24.53
C THR A 2 -7.90 -7.15 -24.66
N PRO A 3 -7.48 -7.58 -25.86
CA PRO A 3 -6.12 -8.09 -26.07
C PRO A 3 -5.02 -7.08 -25.70
N ASP A 4 -5.28 -5.78 -25.88
CA ASP A 4 -4.32 -4.72 -25.53
C ASP A 4 -4.24 -4.52 -24.01
N GLU A 5 -5.36 -4.60 -23.28
CA GLU A 5 -5.37 -4.63 -21.81
C GLU A 5 -4.60 -5.83 -21.27
N GLU A 6 -4.79 -7.01 -21.87
CA GLU A 6 -4.07 -8.22 -21.47
C GLU A 6 -2.56 -8.08 -21.68
N ARG A 7 -2.14 -7.56 -22.84
CA ARG A 7 -0.72 -7.28 -23.13
C ARG A 7 -0.14 -6.30 -22.11
N THR A 8 -0.86 -5.22 -21.86
CA THR A 8 -0.47 -4.18 -20.91
C THR A 8 -0.32 -4.74 -19.48
N LEU A 9 -1.25 -5.58 -19.03
CA LEU A 9 -1.17 -6.24 -17.73
C LEU A 9 0.00 -7.23 -17.63
N ARG A 10 0.31 -7.96 -18.72
CA ARG A 10 1.47 -8.86 -18.78
C ARG A 10 2.77 -8.08 -18.67
N GLU A 11 2.91 -6.99 -19.41
CA GLU A 11 4.09 -6.10 -19.33
C GLU A 11 4.22 -5.46 -17.95
N ALA A 12 3.12 -4.97 -17.38
CA ALA A 12 3.08 -4.41 -16.03
C ALA A 12 3.44 -5.44 -14.95
N HIS A 13 3.00 -6.69 -15.12
CA HIS A 13 3.40 -7.79 -14.25
C HIS A 13 4.90 -8.12 -14.38
N GLN A 14 5.46 -8.06 -15.59
CA GLN A 14 6.87 -8.40 -15.82
C GLN A 14 7.84 -7.31 -15.37
N HIS A 15 7.50 -6.04 -15.62
CA HIS A 15 8.41 -4.91 -15.46
C HIS A 15 8.00 -3.92 -14.36
N GLY A 16 6.85 -4.14 -13.71
CA GLY A 16 6.36 -3.26 -12.66
C GLY A 16 7.34 -3.10 -11.51
N SER A 17 7.57 -1.87 -11.05
CA SER A 17 8.56 -1.56 -10.02
C SER A 17 8.21 -2.16 -8.65
N GLN A 18 6.92 -2.18 -8.30
CA GLN A 18 6.45 -2.63 -6.98
C GLN A 18 5.93 -4.06 -7.03
N PHE A 19 6.37 -4.91 -6.10
CA PHE A 19 5.92 -6.31 -6.01
C PHE A 19 4.40 -6.44 -5.91
N GLN A 20 3.77 -5.60 -5.08
CA GLN A 20 2.31 -5.63 -4.91
C GLN A 20 1.57 -5.24 -6.19
N PHE A 21 2.10 -4.28 -6.95
CA PHE A 21 1.55 -3.89 -8.24
C PHE A 21 1.62 -5.04 -9.24
N ARG A 22 2.78 -5.73 -9.34
CA ARG A 22 2.94 -6.90 -10.20
C ARG A 22 1.95 -8.02 -9.84
N ASN A 23 1.78 -8.31 -8.56
CA ASN A 23 0.85 -9.36 -8.11
C ASN A 23 -0.60 -9.00 -8.40
N ARG A 24 -0.99 -7.74 -8.21
CA ARG A 24 -2.33 -7.26 -8.58
C ARG A 24 -2.58 -7.43 -10.07
N CYS A 25 -1.62 -7.06 -10.93
CA CYS A 25 -1.74 -7.27 -12.37
C CYS A 25 -1.93 -8.76 -12.72
N LEU A 26 -1.13 -9.64 -12.10
CA LEU A 26 -1.29 -11.09 -12.26
C LEU A 26 -2.66 -11.59 -11.79
N CYS A 27 -3.18 -11.05 -10.68
CA CYS A 27 -4.49 -11.40 -10.17
C CYS A 27 -5.60 -11.08 -11.19
N ILE A 28 -5.54 -9.91 -11.84
CA ILE A 28 -6.50 -9.54 -12.88
C ILE A 28 -6.43 -10.50 -14.08
N LEU A 29 -5.21 -10.84 -14.53
CA LEU A 29 -4.99 -11.81 -15.61
C LEU A 29 -5.57 -13.19 -15.28
N LEU A 30 -5.32 -13.69 -14.08
CA LEU A 30 -5.79 -15.01 -13.64
C LEU A 30 -7.31 -15.03 -13.43
N SER A 31 -7.89 -13.94 -12.90
CA SER A 31 -9.33 -13.79 -12.78
C SER A 31 -10.02 -13.81 -14.15
N HIS A 32 -9.42 -13.16 -15.16
CA HIS A 32 -9.94 -13.19 -16.53
C HIS A 32 -9.88 -14.61 -17.15
N GLN A 33 -8.89 -15.42 -16.75
CA GLN A 33 -8.78 -16.83 -17.10
C GLN A 33 -9.72 -17.75 -16.30
N GLN A 34 -10.78 -17.20 -15.71
CA GLN A 34 -11.81 -17.92 -14.95
C GLN A 34 -11.29 -18.61 -13.67
N GLN A 35 -10.16 -18.16 -13.11
CA GLN A 35 -9.72 -18.63 -11.79
C GLN A 35 -10.68 -18.13 -10.71
N SER A 36 -11.08 -19.03 -9.81
CA SER A 36 -12.02 -18.68 -8.75
C SER A 36 -11.40 -17.73 -7.72
N VAL A 37 -12.21 -16.84 -7.14
CA VAL A 37 -11.78 -15.94 -6.06
C VAL A 37 -11.23 -16.72 -4.86
N SER A 38 -11.77 -17.91 -4.57
CA SER A 38 -11.25 -18.80 -3.53
C SER A 38 -9.81 -19.20 -3.80
N TRP A 39 -9.53 -19.66 -5.01
CA TRP A 39 -8.17 -20.02 -5.45
C TRP A 39 -7.24 -18.81 -5.45
N LEU A 40 -7.70 -17.66 -5.95
CA LEU A 40 -6.92 -16.42 -5.98
C LEU A 40 -6.50 -15.95 -4.59
N LYS A 41 -7.44 -15.98 -3.61
CA LYS A 41 -7.12 -15.71 -2.20
C LYS A 41 -5.96 -16.56 -1.72
N ASP A 42 -6.01 -17.87 -2.00
CA ASP A 42 -5.04 -18.82 -1.46
C ASP A 42 -3.69 -18.68 -2.17
N HIS A 43 -3.70 -18.44 -3.48
CA HIS A 43 -2.50 -18.18 -4.28
C HIS A 43 -1.75 -16.91 -3.84
N PHE A 44 -2.48 -15.80 -3.64
CA PHE A 44 -1.88 -14.53 -3.24
C PHE A 44 -1.75 -14.35 -1.72
N GLN A 45 -2.27 -15.29 -0.93
CA GLN A 45 -2.31 -15.24 0.54
C GLN A 45 -2.94 -13.95 1.08
N VAL A 46 -4.05 -13.52 0.47
CA VAL A 46 -4.81 -12.32 0.86
C VAL A 46 -6.27 -12.65 1.12
N SER A 47 -7.02 -11.76 1.77
CA SER A 47 -8.44 -12.00 2.01
C SER A 47 -9.28 -11.99 0.71
N ARG A 48 -10.43 -12.66 0.71
CA ARG A 48 -11.41 -12.57 -0.40
C ARG A 48 -11.80 -11.12 -0.70
N LEU A 49 -11.99 -10.31 0.36
CA LEU A 49 -12.30 -8.88 0.22
C LEU A 49 -11.17 -8.13 -0.50
N THR A 50 -9.91 -8.47 -0.23
CA THR A 50 -8.77 -7.87 -0.92
C THR A 50 -8.77 -8.19 -2.41
N ILE A 51 -9.13 -9.42 -2.80
CA ILE A 51 -9.28 -9.78 -4.21
C ILE A 51 -10.37 -8.95 -4.86
N TYR A 52 -11.57 -8.86 -4.26
CA TYR A 52 -12.65 -8.03 -4.79
C TYR A 52 -12.23 -6.56 -4.93
N ASN A 53 -11.57 -6.00 -3.92
CA ASN A 53 -11.06 -4.62 -4.00
C ASN A 53 -10.09 -4.42 -5.17
N TRP A 54 -9.28 -5.41 -5.54
CA TRP A 54 -8.40 -5.32 -6.71
C TRP A 54 -9.17 -5.38 -8.03
N LEU A 55 -10.19 -6.26 -8.11
CA LEU A 55 -11.07 -6.35 -9.29
C LEU A 55 -11.85 -5.05 -9.48
N ASP A 56 -12.47 -4.54 -8.42
CA ASP A 56 -13.23 -3.29 -8.45
C ASP A 56 -12.35 -2.10 -8.82
N ALA A 57 -11.12 -2.03 -8.27
CA ALA A 57 -10.17 -0.97 -8.60
C ALA A 57 -9.73 -1.02 -10.07
N TRP A 58 -9.58 -2.23 -10.64
CA TRP A 58 -9.30 -2.40 -12.06
C TRP A 58 -10.48 -1.95 -12.93
N GLU A 59 -11.71 -2.35 -12.61
CA GLU A 59 -12.90 -1.96 -13.37
C GLU A 59 -13.13 -0.44 -13.35
N GLN A 60 -12.83 0.22 -12.23
CA GLN A 60 -13.05 1.65 -12.08
C GLN A 60 -11.93 2.52 -12.66
N GLN A 61 -10.67 2.08 -12.57
CA GLN A 61 -9.50 2.94 -12.82
C GLN A 61 -8.42 2.29 -13.70
N GLY A 62 -8.64 1.07 -14.18
CA GLY A 62 -7.66 0.29 -14.93
C GLY A 62 -6.35 0.12 -14.16
N LEU A 63 -5.22 0.21 -14.86
CA LEU A 63 -3.89 0.06 -14.27
C LEU A 63 -3.65 1.00 -13.09
N ARG A 64 -4.18 2.23 -13.14
CA ARG A 64 -3.99 3.24 -12.10
C ARG A 64 -4.51 2.74 -10.75
N GLY A 65 -5.63 2.03 -10.76
CA GLY A 65 -6.26 1.46 -9.56
C GLY A 65 -5.40 0.40 -8.87
N LEU A 66 -4.45 -0.20 -9.59
CA LEU A 66 -3.60 -1.27 -9.07
C LEU A 66 -2.36 -0.74 -8.33
N TYR A 67 -2.00 0.53 -8.49
CA TYR A 67 -0.87 1.12 -7.76
C TYR A 67 -1.18 1.31 -6.28
N ASN A 68 -0.13 1.36 -5.46
CA ASN A 68 -0.28 1.77 -4.07
C ASN A 68 -0.65 3.25 -4.01
N GLN A 69 -1.64 3.56 -3.18
CA GLN A 69 -2.04 4.93 -2.93
C GLN A 69 -0.97 5.64 -2.09
N PRO A 70 -0.68 6.93 -2.38
CA PRO A 70 0.25 7.70 -1.56
C PRO A 70 -0.30 7.88 -0.14
N GLY A 71 0.61 8.05 0.83
CA GLY A 71 0.23 8.31 2.24
C GLY A 71 -0.19 7.07 3.04
N GLN A 72 0.10 5.86 2.56
CA GLN A 72 -0.05 4.65 3.35
C GLN A 72 1.08 4.50 4.38
N GLY A 73 0.73 4.01 5.57
CA GLY A 73 1.67 3.79 6.68
C GLY A 73 1.38 4.67 7.90
N ARG A 74 2.07 4.39 9.02
CA ARG A 74 1.95 5.18 10.24
C ARG A 74 2.58 6.55 9.99
N LYS A 75 1.79 7.61 10.13
CA LYS A 75 2.31 8.98 10.08
C LYS A 75 3.40 9.16 11.16
N PRO A 76 4.49 9.89 10.86
CA PRO A 76 5.52 10.17 11.85
C PRO A 76 4.89 10.85 13.08
N ILE A 77 5.34 10.45 14.27
CA ILE A 77 4.83 10.99 15.55
C ILE A 77 5.25 12.45 15.73
N LEU A 78 6.39 12.83 15.15
CA LEU A 78 6.95 14.18 15.22
C LEU A 78 6.95 14.80 13.83
N THR A 79 6.57 16.07 13.78
CA THR A 79 6.52 16.90 12.57
C THR A 79 7.51 18.06 12.69
N LEU A 80 7.78 18.77 11.59
CA LEU A 80 8.69 19.93 11.59
C LEU A 80 8.23 21.06 12.53
N ALA A 81 6.93 21.14 12.82
CA ALA A 81 6.39 22.09 13.80
C ALA A 81 6.82 21.78 15.25
N ASP A 82 7.22 20.53 15.51
CA ASP A 82 7.66 20.07 16.84
C ASP A 82 9.15 20.33 17.08
N GLU A 83 9.91 20.72 16.05
CA GLU A 83 11.36 20.95 16.12
C GLU A 83 11.81 21.91 17.24
N PRO A 84 11.19 23.10 17.44
CA PRO A 84 11.60 24.01 18.52
C PRO A 84 11.33 23.41 19.92
N LEU A 85 10.22 22.69 20.07
CA LEU A 85 9.85 22.04 21.32
C LEU A 85 10.80 20.88 21.64
N ILE A 86 11.15 20.08 20.63
CA ILE A 86 12.13 19.00 20.73
C ILE A 86 13.49 19.56 21.14
N ASN A 87 13.98 20.61 20.48
CA ASN A 87 15.29 21.20 20.78
C ASN A 87 15.37 21.74 22.21
N GLN A 88 14.32 22.42 22.67
CA GLN A 88 14.23 22.88 24.06
C GLN A 88 14.22 21.72 25.05
N GLN A 89 13.46 20.65 24.80
CA GLN A 89 13.38 19.50 25.70
C GLN A 89 14.64 18.62 25.69
N VAL A 90 15.30 18.47 24.54
CA VAL A 90 16.60 17.78 24.42
C VAL A 90 17.68 18.53 25.20
N SER A 91 17.68 19.86 25.18
CA SER A 91 18.60 20.66 26.00
C SER A 91 18.34 20.54 27.50
N ALA A 92 17.07 20.40 27.92
CA ALA A 92 16.68 20.32 29.33
C ALA A 92 16.87 18.91 29.94
N HIS A 93 16.67 17.85 29.15
CA HIS A 93 16.64 16.47 29.64
C HIS A 93 17.32 15.48 28.68
N ALA A 94 18.59 15.76 28.32
CA ALA A 94 19.37 14.98 27.35
C ALA A 94 19.42 13.45 27.61
N GLN A 95 19.27 13.00 28.86
CA GLN A 95 19.38 11.59 29.24
C GLN A 95 18.05 10.81 29.28
N GLN A 96 16.89 11.47 29.09
CA GLN A 96 15.56 10.85 29.28
C GLN A 96 14.81 10.55 27.96
N LEU A 97 15.49 10.49 26.83
CA LEU A 97 14.91 10.14 25.53
C LEU A 97 14.54 8.64 25.48
N LYS A 98 13.52 8.24 26.23
CA LYS A 98 12.84 6.95 26.06
C LYS A 98 11.38 7.26 25.77
N ARG A 99 11.00 7.04 24.50
CA ARG A 99 9.64 7.07 23.92
C ARG A 99 9.11 8.42 23.39
N PRO A 100 9.15 8.67 22.07
CA PRO A 100 8.57 9.87 21.45
C PRO A 100 7.04 9.94 21.56
N ASP A 101 6.35 8.82 21.82
CA ASP A 101 4.90 8.75 22.06
C ASP A 101 4.43 9.51 23.31
N LYS A 102 5.32 9.78 24.28
CA LYS A 102 4.98 10.57 25.46
C LYS A 102 5.04 12.09 25.26
N LEU A 103 5.47 12.55 24.08
CA LEU A 103 5.60 13.98 23.79
C LEU A 103 4.29 14.63 23.35
N CYS A 104 3.48 13.91 22.56
CA CYS A 104 2.22 14.43 21.99
C CYS A 104 0.96 14.14 22.84
N ALA A 105 1.10 13.52 24.02
CA ALA A 105 -0.03 13.25 24.91
C ALA A 105 -0.34 14.46 25.81
N LYS A 106 -0.86 15.54 25.23
CA LYS A 106 -1.54 16.63 25.94
C LYS A 106 -2.66 17.19 25.07
N ASN A 107 -3.84 16.56 25.19
CA ASN A 107 -5.15 17.15 25.45
C ASN A 107 -6.22 16.07 25.31
#